data_AF-A0A651G1F6-F1
#
_entry.id   AF-A0A651G1F6-F1
#
_cell.length_a   1.000
_cell.length_b   1.000
_cell.length_c   1.000
_cell.angle_alpha   90.00
_cell.angle_beta   90.00
_cell.angle_gamma   90.00
#
_symmetry.space_group_name_H-M   'P 1'
#
loop_
_entity.id
_entity.type
_entity.pdbx_description
1 polymer ?
#
loop_
_entity_poly.entity_id
_entity_poly.type
_entity_poly.pdbx_seq_one_letter_code
_entity_poly.pdbx_strand_id
1 'polypeptide(L)'
;MPHLTQPAALEAMCQRINALTPADQPHWGTMSVGAMLCHLYDGCQIALSRLDPGPKIPSMLASALGRWLVIRSPMPWPKGGVKAPPAFLTTPAEEFDADRQRLLAIIQEHAQYQGPWGVSPQGDSKLTLGEEFPLRGACF
;
A
#
# COMPACT_ATOMS: atom_id res chain seq x y z
N MET A 1 -6.18 -14.00 7.82
CA MET A 1 -5.02 -13.33 7.18
C MET A 1 -4.37 -12.40 8.21
N PRO A 2 -3.03 -12.40 8.33
CA PRO A 2 -2.33 -11.49 9.23
C PRO A 2 -2.53 -10.04 8.81
N HIS A 3 -2.68 -9.14 9.77
CA HIS A 3 -2.88 -7.70 9.54
C HIS A 3 -2.20 -6.88 10.63
N LEU A 4 -1.88 -5.61 10.33
CA LEU A 4 -0.99 -4.77 11.15
C LEU A 4 -1.46 -4.52 12.59
N THR A 5 -2.75 -4.62 12.89
CA THR A 5 -3.25 -4.43 14.26
C THR A 5 -3.01 -5.67 15.15
N GLN A 6 -2.63 -6.81 14.56
CA GLN A 6 -2.21 -7.99 15.33
C GLN A 6 -0.75 -7.83 15.75
N PRO A 7 -0.43 -7.93 17.06
CA PRO A 7 0.93 -7.71 17.56
C PRO A 7 1.99 -8.59 16.89
N ALA A 8 1.70 -9.89 16.71
CA ALA A 8 2.63 -10.82 16.08
C ALA A 8 2.89 -10.49 14.59
N ALA A 9 1.87 -10.00 13.88
CA ALA A 9 2.01 -9.60 12.48
C ALA A 9 2.82 -8.30 12.37
N LEU A 10 2.54 -7.33 13.24
CA LEU A 10 3.29 -6.07 13.33
C LEU A 10 4.77 -6.35 13.60
N GLU A 11 5.06 -7.18 14.60
CA GLU A 11 6.44 -7.55 14.96
C GLU A 11 7.17 -8.20 13.79
N ALA A 12 6.55 -9.19 13.13
CA ALA A 12 7.13 -9.85 11.97
C ALA A 12 7.40 -8.87 10.82
N MET A 13 6.53 -7.87 10.62
CA MET A 13 6.74 -6.83 9.61
C MET A 13 7.89 -5.88 9.99
N CYS A 14 7.96 -5.43 11.25
CA CYS A 14 9.08 -4.62 11.73
C CYS A 14 10.42 -5.36 11.64
N GLN A 15 10.46 -6.66 11.97
CA GLN A 15 11.65 -7.49 11.84
C GLN A 15 12.16 -7.56 10.39
N ARG A 16 11.24 -7.75 9.43
CA ARG A 16 11.58 -7.75 8.00
C ARG A 16 12.16 -6.41 7.53
N ILE A 17 11.57 -5.30 7.96
CA ILE A 17 12.07 -3.96 7.63
C ILE A 17 13.45 -3.71 8.24
N ASN A 18 13.68 -4.17 9.48
CA ASN A 18 14.98 -4.07 10.14
C ASN A 18 16.07 -4.91 9.47
N ALA A 19 15.71 -6.03 8.83
CA ALA A 19 16.64 -6.89 8.11
C ALA A 19 17.11 -6.32 6.76
N LEU A 20 16.47 -5.25 6.26
CA LEU A 20 16.85 -4.62 5.00
C LEU A 20 18.22 -3.93 5.10
N THR A 21 18.97 -3.98 4.01
CA THR A 21 20.27 -3.31 3.84
C THR A 21 20.26 -2.40 2.63
N PRO A 22 21.11 -1.35 2.57
CA PRO A 22 21.25 -0.49 1.40
C PRO A 22 21.67 -1.23 0.10
N ALA A 23 22.22 -2.44 0.22
CA ALA A 23 22.67 -3.25 -0.91
C ALA A 23 21.57 -4.12 -1.53
N ASP A 24 20.41 -4.21 -0.87
CA ASP A 24 19.30 -5.06 -1.31
C ASP A 24 18.75 -4.60 -2.66
N GLN A 25 18.53 -5.58 -3.55
CA GLN A 25 18.07 -5.34 -4.91
C GLN A 25 16.56 -5.56 -5.03
N PRO A 26 15.85 -4.77 -5.86
CA PRO A 26 14.43 -4.97 -6.08
C PRO A 26 14.17 -6.31 -6.76
N HIS A 27 13.31 -7.13 -6.15
CA HIS A 27 12.77 -8.33 -6.80
C HIS A 27 11.68 -7.98 -7.83
N TRP A 28 11.05 -6.81 -7.66
CA TRP A 28 9.98 -6.33 -8.52
C TRP A 28 10.06 -4.82 -8.69
N GLY A 29 9.74 -4.34 -9.90
CA GLY A 29 9.82 -2.91 -10.22
C GLY A 29 11.26 -2.43 -10.36
N THR A 30 11.44 -1.12 -10.21
CA THR A 30 12.73 -0.44 -10.44
C THR A 30 13.17 0.44 -9.28
N MET A 31 12.45 0.42 -8.14
CA MET A 31 12.79 1.24 -6.97
C MET A 31 13.98 0.64 -6.23
N SER A 32 14.93 1.49 -5.82
CA SER A 32 15.93 1.10 -4.83
C SER A 32 15.27 0.83 -3.48
N VAL A 33 15.95 0.12 -2.59
CA VAL A 33 15.46 -0.15 -1.24
C VAL A 33 15.11 1.14 -0.47
N GLY A 34 15.92 2.20 -0.60
CA GLY A 34 15.63 3.51 0.01
C GLY A 34 14.35 4.13 -0.56
N ALA A 35 14.20 4.13 -1.90
CA ALA A 35 12.97 4.62 -2.54
C ALA A 35 11.74 3.80 -2.15
N MET A 36 11.89 2.49 -1.95
CA MET A 36 10.83 1.62 -1.45
C MET A 36 10.42 2.00 -0.02
N LEU A 37 11.36 2.33 0.88
CA LEU A 37 11.03 2.75 2.24
C LEU A 37 10.18 4.03 2.24
N CYS A 38 10.57 5.03 1.45
CA CYS A 38 9.82 6.27 1.29
C CYS A 38 8.45 6.05 0.63
N HIS A 39 8.38 5.16 -0.35
CA HIS A 39 7.12 4.78 -1.00
C HIS A 39 6.11 4.15 -0.02
N LEU A 40 6.59 3.25 0.85
CA LEU A 40 5.75 2.66 1.90
C LEU A 40 5.34 3.69 2.97
N TYR A 41 6.25 4.62 3.30
CA TYR A 41 5.97 5.70 4.23
C TYR A 41 4.83 6.59 3.70
N ASP A 42 4.89 7.01 2.44
CA ASP A 42 3.84 7.79 1.80
C ASP A 42 2.51 7.03 1.74
N GLY A 43 2.54 5.73 1.47
CA GLY A 43 1.35 4.89 1.55
C GLY A 43 0.71 4.88 2.94
N CYS A 44 1.51 4.85 4.01
CA CYS A 44 1.01 4.96 5.38
C CYS A 44 0.46 6.37 5.67
N GLN A 45 1.08 7.43 5.14
CA GLN A 45 0.56 8.79 5.26
C GLN A 45 -0.83 8.92 4.60
N ILE A 46 -1.02 8.33 3.42
CA ILE A 46 -2.32 8.28 2.74
C ILE A 46 -3.34 7.53 3.59
N ALA A 47 -2.97 6.35 4.12
CA ALA A 47 -3.87 5.55 4.97
C ALA A 47 -4.30 6.30 6.24
N LEU A 48 -3.41 7.12 6.80
CA LEU A 48 -3.66 8.00 7.95
C LEU A 48 -4.31 9.34 7.59
N SER A 49 -4.75 9.53 6.33
CA SER A 49 -5.33 10.78 5.83
C SER A 49 -4.43 12.02 5.94
N ARG A 50 -3.10 11.83 6.01
CA ARG A 50 -2.10 12.91 6.06
C ARG A 50 -1.67 13.38 4.68
N LEU A 51 -1.88 12.54 3.67
CA LEU A 51 -1.53 12.82 2.29
C LEU A 51 -2.72 12.51 1.39
N ASP A 52 -3.04 13.43 0.48
CA ASP A 52 -4.11 13.23 -0.50
C ASP A 52 -3.65 12.19 -1.55
N PRO A 53 -4.40 11.09 -1.76
CA PRO A 53 -4.05 10.08 -2.78
C PRO A 53 -4.08 10.61 -4.22
N GLY A 54 -4.57 11.84 -4.44
CA GLY A 54 -4.57 12.51 -5.74
C GLY A 54 -5.78 12.13 -6.60
N PRO A 55 -5.76 12.51 -7.90
CA PRO A 55 -6.90 12.34 -8.78
C PRO A 55 -7.29 10.87 -8.96
N LYS A 56 -8.60 10.64 -9.15
CA LYS A 56 -9.15 9.29 -9.27
C LYS A 56 -8.58 8.53 -10.46
N ILE A 57 -8.51 7.20 -10.32
CA ILE A 57 -8.07 6.28 -11.38
C ILE A 57 -8.83 6.60 -12.68
N PRO A 58 -8.16 6.67 -13.85
CA PRO A 58 -8.83 6.95 -15.11
C PRO A 58 -10.00 5.99 -15.38
N SER A 59 -11.14 6.57 -15.76
CA SER A 59 -12.45 5.91 -15.88
C SER A 59 -12.43 4.58 -16.68
N MET A 60 -11.58 4.47 -17.71
CA MET A 60 -11.49 3.27 -18.54
C MET A 60 -11.01 2.03 -17.77
N LEU A 61 -10.04 2.17 -16.86
CA LEU A 61 -9.57 1.07 -16.00
C LEU A 61 -10.54 0.82 -14.83
N ALA A 62 -11.29 1.83 -14.42
CA ALA A 62 -12.32 1.72 -13.40
C ALA A 62 -13.59 0.99 -13.91
N SER A 63 -13.78 0.86 -15.23
CA SER A 63 -14.91 0.15 -15.84
C SER A 63 -14.87 -1.36 -15.58
N ALA A 64 -16.04 -2.02 -15.59
CA ALA A 64 -16.13 -3.47 -15.41
C ALA A 64 -15.31 -4.25 -16.46
N LEU A 65 -15.30 -3.76 -17.71
CA LEU A 65 -14.51 -4.35 -18.79
C LEU A 65 -13.00 -4.13 -18.58
N GLY A 66 -12.60 -2.94 -18.14
CA GLY A 66 -11.21 -2.64 -17.79
C GLY A 66 -10.71 -3.54 -16.66
N ARG A 67 -11.48 -3.69 -15.58
CA ARG A 67 -11.18 -4.62 -14.48
C ARG A 67 -11.10 -6.07 -14.95
N TRP A 68 -12.04 -6.50 -15.80
CA TRP A 68 -12.04 -7.85 -16.35
C TRP A 68 -10.80 -8.11 -17.19
N LEU A 69 -10.42 -7.18 -18.07
CA LEU A 69 -9.20 -7.30 -18.88
C LEU A 69 -7.94 -7.32 -18.01
N VAL A 70 -7.83 -6.45 -17.02
CA VAL A 70 -6.64 -6.38 -16.16
C VAL A 70 -6.47 -7.65 -15.30
N ILE A 71 -7.58 -8.17 -14.75
CA ILE A 71 -7.53 -9.31 -13.80
C ILE A 71 -7.56 -10.67 -14.51
N ARG A 72 -8.32 -10.80 -15.59
CA ARG A 72 -8.59 -12.09 -16.26
C ARG A 72 -7.87 -12.27 -17.59
N SER A 73 -7.15 -11.26 -18.08
CA SER A 73 -6.36 -11.42 -19.29
C SER A 73 -5.20 -12.40 -19.06
N PRO A 74 -4.89 -13.28 -20.02
CA PRO A 74 -3.71 -14.14 -19.97
C PRO A 74 -2.40 -13.39 -20.25
N MET A 75 -2.42 -12.06 -20.44
CA MET A 75 -1.22 -11.28 -20.71
C MET A 75 -0.27 -11.25 -19.49
N PRO A 76 1.05 -11.42 -19.71
CA PRO A 76 2.01 -11.30 -18.64
C PRO A 76 2.02 -9.89 -18.06
N TRP A 77 2.07 -9.78 -16.74
CA TRP A 77 2.08 -8.48 -16.09
C TRP A 77 3.34 -7.70 -16.47
N PRO A 78 3.24 -6.44 -16.91
CA PRO A 78 4.38 -5.64 -17.33
C PRO A 78 5.24 -5.26 -16.12
N LYS A 79 6.22 -6.11 -15.79
CA LYS A 79 7.17 -5.88 -14.69
C LYS A 79 7.90 -4.56 -14.92
N GLY A 80 7.77 -3.61 -13.99
CA GLY A 80 8.44 -2.30 -14.04
C GLY A 80 7.86 -1.28 -15.02
N GLY A 81 6.83 -1.63 -15.82
CA GLY A 81 6.21 -0.70 -16.77
C GLY A 81 5.16 0.21 -16.15
N VAL A 82 4.59 -0.18 -15.00
CA VAL A 82 3.53 0.57 -14.30
C VAL A 82 4.15 1.35 -13.15
N LYS A 83 4.00 2.67 -13.18
CA LYS A 83 4.46 3.56 -12.10
C LYS A 83 3.37 3.70 -11.02
N ALA A 84 3.81 3.87 -9.78
CA ALA A 84 2.92 4.25 -8.70
C ALA A 84 2.33 5.65 -8.96
N PRO A 85 1.13 5.95 -8.43
CA PRO A 85 0.58 7.30 -8.49
C PRO A 85 1.53 8.31 -7.83
N PRO A 86 1.57 9.58 -8.29
CA PRO A 86 2.47 10.60 -7.74
C PRO A 86 2.36 10.80 -6.22
N ALA A 87 1.16 10.60 -5.66
CA ALA A 87 0.92 10.69 -4.22
C ALA A 87 1.71 9.67 -3.40
N PHE A 88 2.18 8.57 -3.99
CA PHE A 88 3.01 7.58 -3.30
C PHE A 88 4.52 7.80 -3.53
N LEU A 89 4.91 8.92 -4.13
CA LEU A 89 6.28 9.24 -4.55
C LEU A 89 6.67 10.66 -4.12
N THR A 90 6.10 11.14 -3.03
CA THR A 90 6.27 12.52 -2.53
C THR A 90 7.50 12.68 -1.66
N THR A 91 7.86 11.64 -0.90
CA THR A 91 9.03 11.65 -0.03
C THR A 91 10.26 11.17 -0.81
N PRO A 92 11.31 12.00 -0.98
CA PRO A 92 12.56 11.55 -1.58
C PRO A 92 13.34 10.65 -0.61
N ALA A 93 14.11 9.71 -1.15
CA ALA A 93 15.05 8.92 -0.36
C ALA A 93 16.28 9.77 -0.03
N GLU A 94 16.70 9.71 1.23
CA GLU A 94 17.84 10.45 1.75
C GLU A 94 18.82 9.48 2.40
N GLU A 95 18.82 9.43 3.74
CA GLU A 95 19.65 8.55 4.53
C GLU A 95 18.84 7.29 4.90
N PHE A 96 19.40 6.11 4.58
CA PHE A 96 18.69 4.84 4.66
C PHE A 96 18.19 4.53 6.07
N ASP A 97 19.01 4.75 7.09
CA ASP A 97 18.62 4.46 8.47
C ASP A 97 17.52 5.41 8.95
N ALA A 98 17.60 6.69 8.59
CA ALA A 98 16.56 7.68 8.87
C ALA A 98 15.24 7.35 8.14
N ASP A 99 15.29 6.98 6.86
CA ASP A 99 14.11 6.56 6.08
C ASP A 99 13.47 5.31 6.70
N ARG A 100 14.29 4.34 7.13
CA ARG A 100 13.84 3.11 7.80
C ARG A 100 13.16 3.41 9.13
N GLN A 101 13.74 4.28 9.95
CA GLN A 101 13.15 4.69 11.23
C GLN A 101 11.83 5.44 11.04
N ARG A 102 11.74 6.33 10.04
CA ARG A 102 10.49 7.01 9.67
C ARG A 102 9.39 6.02 9.31
N LEU A 103 9.72 5.01 8.50
CA LEU A 103 8.76 3.96 8.13
C LEU A 103 8.30 3.13 9.34
N LEU A 104 9.23 2.71 10.21
CA LEU A 104 8.89 1.93 11.40
C LEU A 104 7.96 2.70 12.34
N ALA A 105 8.22 4.00 12.54
CA ALA A 105 7.41 4.85 13.39
C ALA A 105 5.95 4.96 12.88
N ILE A 106 5.77 5.25 11.58
CA ILE A 106 4.41 5.40 11.02
C ILE A 106 3.65 4.08 10.97
N ILE A 107 4.34 2.94 10.79
CA ILE A 107 3.71 1.60 10.82
C ILE A 107 3.18 1.29 12.23
N GLN A 108 3.96 1.59 13.27
CA GLN A 108 3.52 1.41 14.66
C GLN A 108 2.31 2.30 14.98
N GLU A 109 2.32 3.54 14.49
CA GLU A 109 1.19 4.43 14.63
C GLU A 109 -0.05 3.90 13.91
N HIS A 110 0.10 3.47 12.65
CA HIS A 110 -0.97 2.88 11.86
C HIS A 110 -1.58 1.64 12.54
N ALA A 111 -0.77 0.82 13.20
CA ALA A 111 -1.25 -0.35 13.92
C ALA A 111 -2.20 -0.01 15.10
N GLN A 112 -2.10 1.21 15.63
CA GLN A 112 -2.93 1.71 16.73
C GLN A 112 -4.06 2.62 16.26
N TYR A 113 -4.06 3.01 14.99
CA TYR A 113 -5.01 3.95 14.42
C TYR A 113 -6.44 3.40 14.42
N GLN A 114 -7.36 4.17 14.99
CA GLN A 114 -8.79 3.86 15.08
C GLN A 114 -9.66 4.98 14.50
N GLY A 115 -9.04 5.93 13.78
CA GLY A 115 -9.73 7.05 13.17
C GLY A 115 -10.50 6.68 11.90
N PRO A 116 -11.26 7.62 11.33
CA PRO A 116 -11.95 7.40 10.07
C PRO A 116 -10.95 7.16 8.93
N TRP A 117 -11.22 6.16 8.11
CA TRP A 117 -10.41 5.89 6.93
C TRP A 117 -10.47 7.05 5.93
N GLY A 118 -9.34 7.33 5.28
CA GLY A 118 -9.26 8.33 4.23
C GLY A 118 -10.12 7.98 3.00
N VAL A 119 -10.40 8.99 2.18
CA VAL A 119 -11.19 8.82 0.96
C VAL A 119 -10.39 8.00 -0.05
N SER A 120 -10.97 6.91 -0.56
CA SER A 120 -10.28 6.13 -1.58
C SER A 120 -10.17 6.93 -2.89
N PRO A 121 -9.05 6.85 -3.62
CA PRO A 121 -8.93 7.46 -4.96
C PRO A 121 -9.85 6.81 -6.01
N GLN A 122 -10.66 5.82 -5.64
CA GLN A 122 -11.73 5.28 -6.49
C GLN A 122 -13.07 6.01 -6.25
N GLY A 123 -13.09 7.00 -5.34
CA GLY A 123 -14.29 7.67 -4.83
C GLY A 123 -15.01 6.82 -3.80
N ASP A 124 -16.00 7.43 -3.15
CA ASP A 124 -16.99 6.71 -2.34
C ASP A 124 -17.80 5.81 -3.27
N SER A 125 -17.27 4.62 -3.57
CA SER A 125 -18.17 3.53 -3.88
C SER A 125 -19.07 3.44 -2.64
N LYS A 126 -20.39 3.52 -2.85
CA LYS A 126 -21.36 3.17 -1.83
C LYS A 126 -21.16 1.69 -1.46
N LEU A 127 -20.10 1.37 -0.73
CA LEU A 127 -20.07 0.30 0.25
C LEU A 127 -20.57 0.98 1.52
N THR A 128 -21.87 1.27 1.52
CA THR A 128 -22.57 1.66 2.73
C THR A 128 -22.25 0.61 3.79
N LEU A 129 -21.67 1.05 4.91
CA LEU A 129 -21.79 0.33 6.17
C LEU A 129 -23.28 -0.01 6.34
N GLY A 130 -23.65 -1.26 6.07
CA GLY A 130 -25.04 -1.65 5.92
C GLY A 130 -25.24 -3.03 5.32
N GLU A 131 -24.28 -3.55 4.55
CA GLU A 131 -24.22 -4.99 4.26
C GLU A 131 -23.14 -5.61 5.14
N GLU A 132 -23.58 -6.35 6.16
CA GLU A 132 -22.73 -7.25 6.92
C GLU A 132 -21.89 -8.05 5.92
N PHE A 133 -20.57 -7.98 6.06
CA PHE A 133 -19.65 -8.88 5.38
C PHE A 133 -20.05 -10.29 5.81
N PRO A 134 -20.69 -11.12 4.97
CA PRO A 134 -20.99 -12.46 5.41
C PRO A 134 -19.65 -13.16 5.48
N LEU A 135 -19.16 -13.39 6.70
CA LEU A 135 -18.19 -14.42 6.98
C LEU A 135 -18.85 -15.77 6.69
N ARG A 136 -19.17 -16.04 5.43
CA ARG A 136 -19.44 -17.38 4.95
C ARG A 136 -18.10 -18.01 4.66
N GLY A 137 -17.71 -18.87 5.59
CA GLY A 137 -16.55 -19.71 5.46
C GLY A 137 -16.51 -20.40 4.10
N ALA A 138 -15.36 -20.30 3.46
CA ALA A 138 -14.85 -21.30 2.56
C ALA A 138 -13.39 -21.49 2.93
N CYS A 139 -13.14 -22.47 3.81
CA CYS A 139 -11.90 -23.22 3.72
C CYS A 139 -11.87 -23.83 2.32
N PHE A 140 -10.86 -23.52 1.51
CA PHE A 140 -10.10 -24.42 0.63
C PHE A 140 -8.85 -23.67 0.15
#